data_AF-A0A7V3MH16-F1
#
_entry.id   AF-A0A7V3MH16-F1
#
_cell.length_a   1.000
_cell.length_b   1.000
_cell.length_c   1.000
_cell.angle_alpha   90.00
_cell.angle_beta   90.00
_cell.angle_gamma   90.00
#
_symmetry.space_group_name_H-M   'P 1'
#
loop_
_entity.id
_entity.type
_entity.pdbx_description
1 polymer ?
#
loop_
_entity_poly.entity_id
_entity_poly.type
_entity_poly.pdbx_seq_one_letter_code
_entity_poly.pdbx_strand_id
1 'polypeptide(L)'
;MAGPAPVVADLRAESDDLDALVAGLAQDQWALPTPAPGWTIAHQIAHLLWTDRVALSAVADAAAFAAALEAAAADPTGFVDAGAA
;
A
#
# COMPACT_ATOMS: atom_id res chain seq x y z
N MET A 1 -14.99 12.32 20.04
CA MET A 1 -14.20 11.70 18.96
C MET A 1 -15.10 10.72 18.23
N ALA A 2 -15.25 10.83 16.91
CA ALA A 2 -15.93 9.78 16.16
C ALA A 2 -15.13 8.48 16.27
N GLY A 3 -15.81 7.32 16.30
CA GLY A 3 -15.15 6.02 16.26
C GLY A 3 -14.48 5.76 14.90
N PRO A 4 -13.85 4.60 14.67
CA PRO A 4 -13.11 4.33 13.44
C PRO A 4 -13.99 4.14 12.19
N ALA A 5 -15.30 3.93 12.36
CA ALA A 5 -16.20 3.59 11.26
C ALA A 5 -16.25 4.62 10.11
N PRO A 6 -16.31 5.94 10.34
CA PRO A 6 -16.26 6.94 9.26
C PRO A 6 -14.93 6.90 8.50
N VAL A 7 -13.80 6.75 9.20
CA VAL A 7 -12.48 6.67 8.57
C VAL A 7 -12.37 5.43 7.67
N VAL A 8 -12.91 4.30 8.11
CA VAL A 8 -12.94 3.07 7.28
C VAL A 8 -13.87 3.22 6.08
N ALA A 9 -14.97 3.95 6.21
CA ALA A 9 -15.86 4.24 5.08
C ALA A 9 -15.17 5.16 4.05
N ASP A 10 -14.45 6.19 4.50
CA ASP A 10 -13.68 7.09 3.65
C ASP A 10 -12.55 6.32 2.93
N LEU A 11 -11.80 5.46 3.63
CA LEU A 11 -10.76 4.62 3.03
C LEU A 11 -11.31 3.71 1.92
N ARG A 12 -12.51 3.15 2.11
CA ARG A 12 -13.18 2.34 1.08
C ARG A 12 -13.53 3.19 -0.13
N ALA A 13 -14.10 4.38 0.07
CA ALA A 13 -14.45 5.27 -1.03
C ALA A 13 -13.21 5.71 -1.83
N GLU A 14 -12.11 6.03 -1.14
CA GLU A 14 -10.83 6.36 -1.79
C GLU A 14 -10.25 5.18 -2.57
N SER A 15 -10.43 3.96 -2.06
CA SER A 15 -10.02 2.73 -2.76
C SER A 15 -10.86 2.50 -4.03
N ASP A 16 -12.17 2.71 -3.96
CA ASP A 16 -13.07 2.59 -5.12
C ASP A 16 -12.72 3.63 -6.21
N ASP A 17 -12.39 4.88 -5.81
CA ASP A 17 -11.93 5.93 -6.72
C ASP A 17 -10.58 5.56 -7.36
N LEU A 18 -9.64 5.00 -6.59
CA LEU A 18 -8.35 4.55 -7.10
C LEU A 18 -8.49 3.39 -8.10
N ASP A 19 -9.34 2.40 -7.79
CA ASP A 19 -9.64 1.30 -8.69
C ASP A 19 -10.22 1.82 -10.01
N ALA A 20 -11.14 2.79 -9.96
CA ALA A 20 -11.70 3.42 -11.15
C ALA A 20 -10.64 4.15 -12.00
N LEU A 21 -9.62 4.77 -11.38
CA LEU A 21 -8.53 5.44 -12.10
C LEU A 21 -7.68 4.46 -12.90
N VAL A 22 -7.44 3.25 -12.40
CA VAL A 22 -6.54 2.26 -13.04
C VAL A 22 -7.28 1.17 -13.82
N ALA A 23 -8.60 1.04 -13.66
CA ALA A 23 -9.41 -0.02 -14.28
C ALA A 23 -9.30 -0.12 -15.81
N GLY A 24 -9.03 1.01 -16.48
CA GLY A 24 -8.91 1.08 -17.94
C GLY A 24 -7.50 0.83 -18.48
N LEU A 25 -6.49 0.64 -17.62
CA LEU A 25 -5.11 0.49 -18.06
C LEU A 25 -4.88 -0.88 -18.69
N ALA A 26 -4.35 -0.88 -19.91
CA ALA A 26 -3.74 -2.06 -20.51
C ALA A 26 -2.47 -2.47 -19.73
N GLN A 27 -2.06 -3.73 -19.85
CA GLN A 27 -0.96 -4.30 -19.08
C GLN A 27 0.36 -3.53 -19.22
N ASP A 28 0.67 -3.04 -20.42
CA ASP A 28 1.88 -2.25 -20.71
C ASP A 28 1.83 -0.84 -20.10
N GLN A 29 0.64 -0.27 -19.91
CA GLN A 29 0.47 1.06 -19.33
C GLN A 29 0.81 1.11 -17.84
N TRP A 30 0.83 -0.03 -17.14
CA TRP A 30 1.29 -0.13 -15.76
C TRP A 30 2.77 0.27 -15.59
N ALA A 31 3.56 0.20 -16.67
CA ALA A 31 4.96 0.62 -16.69
C ALA A 31 5.14 2.13 -16.95
N LEU A 32 4.07 2.90 -17.15
CA LEU A 32 4.17 4.34 -17.35
C LEU A 32 4.77 5.03 -16.11
N PRO A 33 5.69 5.98 -16.29
CA PRO A 33 6.30 6.71 -15.19
C PRO A 33 5.30 7.63 -14.51
N THR A 34 5.49 7.86 -13.21
CA THR A 34 4.76 8.85 -12.42
C THR A 34 5.65 10.05 -12.09
N PRO A 35 5.10 11.16 -11.53
CA PRO A 35 5.93 12.27 -11.05
C PRO A 35 6.94 11.88 -9.95
N ALA A 36 6.73 10.75 -9.27
CA ALA A 36 7.73 10.19 -8.35
C ALA A 36 8.90 9.59 -9.18
N PRO A 37 10.11 10.15 -9.10
CA PRO A 37 11.22 9.74 -9.96
C PRO A 37 11.55 8.25 -9.81
N GLY A 38 11.64 7.54 -10.93
CA GLY A 38 11.93 6.10 -10.97
C GLY A 38 10.72 5.19 -10.72
N TRP A 39 9.56 5.74 -10.36
CA TRP A 39 8.37 4.95 -10.05
C TRP A 39 7.39 4.91 -11.23
N THR A 40 6.84 3.72 -11.47
CA THR A 40 5.77 3.50 -12.43
C THR A 40 4.42 3.49 -11.71
N ILE A 41 3.32 3.44 -12.46
CA ILE A 41 1.99 3.24 -11.88
C ILE A 41 1.97 1.95 -11.04
N ALA A 42 2.60 0.88 -11.53
CA ALA A 42 2.72 -0.37 -10.77
C ALA A 42 3.43 -0.19 -9.42
N HIS A 43 4.54 0.54 -9.37
CA HIS A 43 5.24 0.82 -8.11
C HIS A 43 4.32 1.54 -7.12
N GLN A 44 3.57 2.56 -7.56
CA GLN A 44 2.66 3.29 -6.68
C GLN A 44 1.59 2.38 -6.07
N ILE A 45 0.94 1.57 -6.90
CA ILE A 45 -0.13 0.66 -6.45
C ILE A 45 0.43 -0.45 -5.55
N ALA A 46 1.64 -0.94 -5.84
CA ALA A 46 2.30 -1.93 -5.00
C ALA A 46 2.62 -1.39 -3.59
N HIS A 47 3.07 -0.15 -3.46
CA HIS A 47 3.31 0.47 -2.14
C HIS A 47 2.03 0.69 -1.33
N LEU A 48 0.92 1.04 -1.99
CA LEU A 48 -0.38 1.14 -1.33
C LEU A 48 -0.83 -0.23 -0.81
N LEU A 49 -0.81 -1.25 -1.68
CA LEU A 49 -1.16 -2.62 -1.31
C LEU A 49 -0.28 -3.17 -0.18
N TRP A 50 1.02 -2.92 -0.22
CA TRP A 50 1.94 -3.34 0.82
C TRP A 50 1.57 -2.72 2.17
N THR A 51 1.30 -1.41 2.18
CA THR A 51 0.91 -0.69 3.39
C THR A 51 -0.40 -1.22 3.96
N ASP A 52 -1.40 -1.48 3.11
CA ASP A 52 -2.69 -2.06 3.52
C ASP A 52 -2.52 -3.45 4.17
N ARG A 53 -1.63 -4.28 3.62
CA ARG A 53 -1.33 -5.61 4.19
C ARG A 53 -0.66 -5.51 5.56
N VAL A 54 0.25 -4.56 5.75
CA VAL A 54 0.90 -4.34 7.05
C VAL A 54 -0.10 -3.79 8.07
N ALA A 55 -0.96 -2.85 7.66
CA ALA A 55 -2.02 -2.31 8.51
C ALA A 55 -3.04 -3.39 8.93
N LEU A 56 -3.46 -4.25 7.99
CA LEU A 56 -4.34 -5.38 8.29
C LEU A 56 -3.68 -6.38 9.24
N SER A 57 -2.39 -6.69 9.02
CA SER A 57 -1.60 -7.54 9.91
C SER A 57 -1.56 -6.98 11.34
N ALA A 58 -1.33 -5.67 11.51
CA ALA A 58 -1.32 -5.03 12.82
C ALA A 58 -2.64 -5.21 13.61
N VAL A 59 -3.77 -5.30 12.91
CA VAL A 59 -5.10 -5.48 13.51
C VAL A 59 -5.43 -6.96 13.74
N ALA A 60 -5.07 -7.84 12.79
CA ALA A 60 -5.52 -9.22 12.76
C ALA A 60 -4.53 -10.22 13.37
N ASP A 61 -3.23 -9.92 13.35
CA ASP A 61 -2.16 -10.82 13.77
C ASP A 61 -0.98 -10.03 14.38
N ALA A 62 -1.03 -9.85 15.71
CA ALA A 62 -0.01 -9.14 16.44
C ALA A 62 1.39 -9.78 16.34
N ALA A 63 1.49 -11.11 16.18
CA ALA A 63 2.77 -11.80 16.07
C ALA A 63 3.41 -11.57 14.70
N ALA A 64 2.62 -11.68 13.63
CA ALA A 64 3.08 -11.36 12.28
C ALA A 64 3.50 -9.89 12.16
N PHE A 65 2.76 -8.97 12.77
CA PHE A 65 3.14 -7.56 12.78
C PHE A 65 4.43 -7.29 13.58
N ALA A 66 4.63 -7.93 14.73
CA ALA A 66 5.88 -7.81 15.49
C ALA A 66 7.10 -8.28 14.67
N ALA A 67 6.98 -9.40 13.96
CA ALA A 67 8.02 -9.89 13.06
C ALA A 67 8.32 -8.90 11.91
N ALA A 68 7.28 -8.25 11.35
CA ALA A 68 7.46 -7.21 10.34
C ALA A 68 8.20 -5.99 10.89
N LEU A 69 7.94 -5.58 12.13
CA LEU A 69 8.67 -4.49 12.80
C LEU A 69 10.14 -4.83 13.04
N GLU A 70 10.45 -6.06 13.44
CA GLU A 70 11.83 -6.53 13.59
C GLU A 70 12.58 -6.50 12.25
N ALA A 71 11.95 -6.97 11.17
CA ALA A 71 12.53 -6.92 9.84
C ALA A 71 12.73 -5.47 9.36
N ALA A 72 11.74 -4.60 9.59
CA ALA A 72 11.84 -3.17 9.27
C ALA A 72 12.96 -2.47 10.03
N ALA A 73 13.22 -2.84 11.30
CA ALA A 73 14.30 -2.28 12.09
C ALA A 73 15.69 -2.63 11.54
N ALA A 74 15.83 -3.78 10.87
CA ALA A 74 17.08 -4.20 10.24
C ALA A 74 17.35 -3.49 8.90
N ASP A 75 16.31 -3.03 8.20
CA ASP A 75 16.40 -2.27 6.95
C ASP A 75 15.36 -1.12 6.89
N PRO A 76 15.56 -0.04 7.65
CA PRO A 76 14.55 1.00 7.83
C PRO A 76 14.28 1.82 6.56
N THR A 77 15.15 1.75 5.56
CA THR A 77 15.01 2.51 4.30
C THR A 77 14.63 1.63 3.12
N GLY A 78 14.96 0.34 3.13
CA GLY A 78 14.71 -0.58 2.01
C GLY A 78 13.58 -1.58 2.24
N PHE A 79 13.15 -1.82 3.48
CA PHE A 79 12.15 -2.86 3.80
C PHE A 79 10.82 -2.67 3.06
N VAL A 80 10.36 -1.41 2.98
CA VAL A 80 9.12 -1.05 2.31
C VAL A 80 9.26 -1.26 0.79
N ASP A 81 10.31 -0.68 0.20
CA ASP A 81 10.57 -0.77 -1.24
C ASP A 81 10.76 -2.21 -1.70
N ALA A 82 11.44 -3.05 -0.91
CA ALA A 82 11.61 -4.46 -1.20
C ALA A 82 10.28 -5.25 -1.10
N GLY A 83 9.40 -4.88 -0.16
CA GLY A 83 8.10 -5.51 0.00
C GLY A 83 7.07 -5.09 -1.05
N ALA A 84 7.29 -3.95 -1.69
CA ALA A 84 6.43 -3.38 -2.72
C ALA A 84 7.04 -3.46 -4.15
N ALA A 85 8.07 -4.27 -4.33
CA ALA A 85 8.73 -4.51 -5.62
C ALA A 85 8.01 -5.54 -6.51
#